data_AF-A0A8J8B0B9-F1
#
_entry.id   AF-A0A8J8B0B9-F1
#
_cell.length_a   1.000
_cell.length_b   1.000
_cell.length_c   1.000
_cell.angle_alpha   90.00
_cell.angle_beta   90.00
_cell.angle_gamma   90.00
#
_symmetry.space_group_name_H-M   'P 1'
#
loop_
_entity.id
_entity.type
_entity.pdbx_description
1 polymer ?
#
loop_
_entity_poly.entity_id
_entity_poly.type
_entity_poly.pdbx_seq_one_letter_code
_entity_poly.pdbx_strand_id
1 'polypeptide(L)'
;MLSYCASSQFQHNDRVVSLVYHHPPEIMPGTKGTILTPRIGSLYTVQLPDGELHRWFSGSELEPDRSLKYTDRILCPGSMARIITSEGHPQHIFPGMTVRIIKVIDPVIFYDLMIDGYGYHRWLADFEIASLDLVSAV
;
A
#
# COMPACT_ATOMS: atom_id res chain seq x y z
N MET A 1 -4.12 -2.87 -29.14
CA MET A 1 -3.99 -2.55 -27.71
C MET A 1 -3.65 -3.85 -27.00
N LEU A 2 -2.37 -4.08 -26.69
CA LEU A 2 -1.94 -5.32 -26.04
C LEU A 2 -2.41 -5.28 -24.59
N SER A 3 -3.41 -6.09 -24.26
CA SER A 3 -3.82 -6.35 -22.89
C SER A 3 -2.70 -7.16 -22.23
N TYR A 4 -1.72 -6.47 -21.63
CA TYR A 4 -0.84 -7.11 -20.66
C TYR A 4 -1.74 -7.62 -19.53
N CYS A 5 -1.94 -8.93 -19.45
CA CYS A 5 -2.38 -9.53 -18.19
C CYS A 5 -1.30 -9.20 -17.17
N ALA A 6 -1.55 -8.18 -16.35
CA ALA A 6 -0.72 -7.89 -15.20
C ALA A 6 -0.89 -9.05 -14.20
N SER A 7 -0.20 -10.17 -14.44
CA SER A 7 -0.10 -11.25 -13.48
C SER A 7 0.85 -10.81 -12.38
N SER A 8 0.44 -11.00 -11.12
CA SER A 8 1.34 -10.73 -9.99
C SER A 8 2.60 -11.58 -10.08
N GLN A 9 3.75 -10.96 -9.83
CA GLN A 9 5.03 -11.68 -9.78
C GLN A 9 5.02 -12.72 -8.67
N PHE A 10 4.34 -12.42 -7.56
CA PHE A 10 4.22 -13.30 -6.41
C PHE A 10 2.78 -13.77 -6.20
N GLN A 11 2.63 -14.99 -5.69
CA GLN A 11 1.38 -15.67 -5.39
C GLN A 11 1.26 -15.93 -3.88
N HIS A 12 0.07 -16.36 -3.46
CA HIS A 12 -0.17 -16.77 -2.08
C HIS A 12 0.87 -17.82 -1.64
N ASN A 13 1.43 -17.62 -0.44
CA ASN A 13 2.51 -18.40 0.18
C ASN A 13 3.93 -18.19 -0.37
N ASP A 14 4.13 -17.37 -1.40
CA ASP A 14 5.48 -17.03 -1.84
C ASP A 14 6.25 -16.28 -0.74
N ARG A 15 7.56 -16.56 -0.67
CA ARG A 15 8.46 -15.95 0.31
C ARG A 15 9.22 -14.80 -0.32
N VAL A 16 9.19 -13.66 0.34
CA VAL A 16 9.75 -12.40 -0.17
C VAL A 16 10.61 -11.71 0.87
N VAL A 17 11.46 -10.80 0.38
CA VAL A 17 12.23 -9.85 1.18
C VAL A 17 11.84 -8.44 0.80
N SER A 18 11.72 -7.56 1.79
CA SER A 18 11.52 -6.14 1.58
C SER A 18 12.77 -5.47 1.03
N LEU A 19 12.59 -4.53 0.11
CA LEU A 19 13.63 -3.64 -0.41
C LEU A 19 13.54 -2.24 0.24
N VAL A 20 12.58 -2.02 1.14
CA VAL A 20 12.23 -0.70 1.68
C VAL A 20 13.13 -0.29 2.84
N TYR A 21 13.74 0.91 2.72
CA TYR A 21 14.67 1.44 3.72
C TYR A 21 14.02 2.25 4.86
N HIS A 22 12.81 2.76 4.64
CA HIS A 22 12.15 3.72 5.54
C HIS A 22 10.68 3.37 5.78
N HIS A 23 10.42 2.18 6.34
CA HIS A 23 9.13 1.87 6.96
C HIS A 23 9.33 1.36 8.41
N PRO A 24 9.93 2.19 9.30
CA PRO A 24 10.21 1.78 10.67
C PRO A 24 8.94 1.75 11.52
N PRO A 25 8.93 0.98 12.63
CA PRO A 25 10.03 0.14 13.10
C PRO A 25 10.04 -1.27 12.48
N GLU A 26 9.01 -1.64 11.72
CA GLU A 26 8.71 -3.04 11.41
C GLU A 26 9.39 -3.56 10.13
N ILE A 27 9.64 -2.68 9.15
CA ILE A 27 10.13 -3.08 7.83
C ILE A 27 11.42 -2.34 7.49
N MET A 28 12.48 -3.13 7.33
CA MET A 28 13.79 -2.74 6.85
C MET A 28 14.13 -3.55 5.59
N PRO A 29 15.17 -3.15 4.82
CA PRO A 29 15.62 -3.97 3.70
C PRO A 29 16.08 -5.33 4.22
N GLY A 30 15.67 -6.40 3.54
CA GLY A 30 15.92 -7.77 3.95
C GLY A 30 14.90 -8.34 4.95
N THR A 31 13.96 -7.52 5.47
CA THR A 31 12.84 -8.03 6.27
C THR A 31 12.07 -9.07 5.45
N LYS A 32 11.88 -10.26 6.02
CA LYS A 32 11.27 -11.41 5.35
C LYS A 32 9.76 -11.44 5.60
N GLY A 33 9.02 -11.95 4.63
CA GLY A 33 7.60 -12.20 4.80
C GLY A 33 7.06 -13.25 3.83
N THR A 34 5.79 -13.58 4.05
CA THR A 34 4.99 -14.46 3.19
C THR A 34 3.85 -13.66 2.57
N ILE A 35 3.67 -13.81 1.25
CA ILE A 35 2.54 -13.21 0.54
C ILE A 35 1.24 -13.89 0.97
N LEU A 36 0.26 -13.09 1.40
CA LEU A 36 -1.07 -13.57 1.73
C LEU A 36 -1.99 -13.44 0.52
N THR A 37 -2.05 -12.29 -0.12
CA THR A 37 -2.96 -12.08 -1.27
C THR A 37 -2.41 -11.01 -2.20
N PRO A 38 -2.28 -11.30 -3.50
CA PRO A 38 -2.00 -10.27 -4.51
C PRO A 38 -3.25 -9.43 -4.80
N ARG A 39 -3.05 -8.14 -5.00
CA ARG A 39 -4.08 -7.20 -5.42
C ARG A 39 -3.58 -6.36 -6.58
N ILE A 40 -4.52 -5.95 -7.43
CA ILE A 40 -4.27 -5.02 -8.54
C ILE A 40 -5.23 -3.85 -8.36
N GLY A 41 -4.69 -2.64 -8.38
CA GLY A 41 -5.47 -1.43 -8.24
C GLY A 41 -4.59 -0.23 -8.02
N SER A 42 -5.14 0.78 -7.35
CA SER A 42 -4.43 2.04 -7.09
C SER A 42 -3.89 2.07 -5.66
N LEU A 43 -2.64 2.49 -5.51
CA LEU A 43 -2.05 2.85 -4.22
C LEU A 43 -1.88 4.36 -4.08
N TYR A 44 -2.12 4.85 -2.88
CA TYR A 44 -2.13 6.26 -2.54
C TYR A 44 -1.13 6.55 -1.42
N THR A 45 -0.32 7.57 -1.62
CA THR A 45 0.36 8.27 -0.51
C THR A 45 -0.52 9.44 -0.11
N VAL A 46 -0.77 9.57 1.19
CA VAL A 46 -1.62 10.63 1.73
C VAL A 46 -0.85 11.48 2.72
N GLN A 47 -1.29 12.72 2.90
CA GLN A 47 -0.88 13.58 3.98
C GLN A 47 -1.98 13.60 5.05
N LEU A 48 -1.60 13.26 6.28
CA LEU A 48 -2.45 13.30 7.46
C LEU A 48 -2.67 14.76 7.93
N PRO A 49 -3.67 15.02 8.79
CA PRO A 49 -3.97 16.37 9.28
C PRO A 49 -2.81 17.08 9.99
N ASP A 50 -1.89 16.33 10.60
CA ASP A 50 -0.68 16.86 11.25
C ASP A 50 0.49 17.13 10.28
N GLY A 51 0.30 16.82 9.00
CA GLY A 51 1.29 16.99 7.94
C GLY A 51 2.15 15.75 7.65
N GLU A 52 2.02 14.68 8.43
CA GLU A 52 2.72 13.41 8.20
C GLU A 52 2.35 12.81 6.84
N LEU A 53 3.33 12.24 6.13
CA LEU A 53 3.09 11.46 4.91
C LEU A 53 2.98 9.98 5.26
N HIS A 54 1.84 9.38 4.95
CA HIS A 54 1.61 7.95 5.14
C HIS A 54 1.48 7.22 3.81
N ARG A 55 2.05 6.02 3.77
CA ARG A 55 1.91 5.08 2.67
C ARG A 55 1.73 3.66 3.21
N TRP A 56 1.04 2.77 2.52
CA TRP A 56 0.13 3.03 1.40
C TRP A 56 -1.31 2.93 1.87
N PHE A 57 -2.22 3.63 1.20
CA PHE A 57 -3.63 3.28 1.20
C PHE A 57 -4.00 2.69 -0.16
N SER A 58 -4.86 1.71 -0.19
CA SER A 58 -5.53 1.25 -1.40
C SER A 58 -6.76 2.10 -1.70
N GLY A 59 -7.22 2.11 -2.95
CA GLY A 59 -8.46 2.80 -3.32
C GLY A 59 -9.70 2.29 -2.58
N SER A 60 -9.67 1.05 -2.07
CA SER A 60 -10.74 0.48 -1.24
C SER A 60 -10.72 0.94 0.22
N GLU A 61 -9.73 1.74 0.62
CA GLU A 61 -9.58 2.26 1.99
C GLU A 61 -9.85 3.76 2.08
N LEU A 62 -10.15 4.39 0.94
CA LEU A 62 -10.40 5.81 0.79
C LEU A 62 -11.73 6.04 0.09
N GLU A 63 -12.47 7.03 0.54
CA GLU A 63 -13.57 7.59 -0.23
C GLU A 63 -13.31 9.07 -0.53
N PRO A 64 -13.67 9.58 -1.71
CA PRO A 64 -13.56 11.01 -1.98
C PRO A 64 -14.43 11.82 -1.01
N ASP A 65 -13.92 12.97 -0.57
CA ASP A 65 -14.70 13.85 0.28
C ASP A 65 -15.92 14.39 -0.49
N ARG A 66 -17.12 13.96 -0.06
CA ARG A 66 -18.40 14.27 -0.73
C ARG A 66 -18.82 15.72 -0.58
N SER A 67 -18.17 16.50 0.29
CA SER A 67 -18.39 17.94 0.40
C SER A 67 -17.85 18.73 -0.79
N LEU A 68 -17.00 18.11 -1.61
CA LEU A 68 -16.41 18.71 -2.80
C LEU A 68 -17.31 18.52 -4.05
N LYS A 69 -17.07 19.33 -5.09
CA LYS A 69 -17.87 19.29 -6.32
C LYS A 69 -17.72 17.93 -7.00
N TYR A 70 -18.67 17.56 -7.85
CA TYR A 70 -18.71 16.22 -8.49
C TYR A 70 -17.42 15.84 -9.24
N THR A 71 -16.69 16.82 -9.77
CA THR A 71 -15.40 16.66 -10.45
C THR A 71 -14.24 16.32 -9.52
N ASP A 72 -14.40 16.59 -8.22
CA ASP A 72 -13.40 16.35 -7.17
C ASP A 72 -13.59 14.97 -6.50
N ARG A 73 -14.54 14.17 -6.99
CA ARG A 73 -14.79 12.79 -6.53
C ARG A 73 -13.80 11.77 -7.09
N ILE A 74 -12.76 12.24 -7.76
CA ILE A 74 -11.65 11.40 -8.24
C ILE A 74 -10.53 11.50 -7.22
N LEU A 75 -10.03 10.34 -6.77
CA LEU A 75 -8.84 10.29 -5.92
C LEU A 75 -7.62 10.60 -6.79
N CYS A 76 -7.18 11.85 -6.78
CA CYS A 76 -6.04 12.34 -7.56
C CYS A 76 -5.17 13.26 -6.70
N PRO A 77 -3.89 13.48 -7.06
CA PRO A 77 -3.03 14.36 -6.30
C PRO A 77 -3.65 15.73 -6.04
N GLY A 78 -3.65 16.16 -4.78
CA GLY A 78 -4.25 17.41 -4.30
C GLY A 78 -5.67 17.27 -3.77
N SER A 79 -6.43 16.22 -4.15
CA SER A 79 -7.80 16.03 -3.67
C SER A 79 -7.86 15.57 -2.21
N MET A 80 -9.03 15.75 -1.58
CA MET A 80 -9.29 15.29 -0.22
C MET A 80 -10.04 13.97 -0.24
N ALA A 81 -9.68 13.06 0.65
CA ALA A 81 -10.33 11.78 0.84
C ALA A 81 -10.59 11.54 2.32
N ARG A 82 -11.58 10.71 2.62
CA ARG A 82 -11.87 10.22 3.96
C ARG A 82 -11.43 8.77 4.07
N ILE A 83 -10.72 8.45 5.14
CA ILE A 83 -10.35 7.07 5.47
C ILE A 83 -11.62 6.29 5.84
N ILE A 84 -11.86 5.14 5.20
CA ILE A 84 -13.02 4.28 5.51
C ILE A 84 -12.66 3.09 6.39
N THR A 85 -11.40 2.66 6.41
CA THR A 85 -10.87 1.63 7.31
C THR A 85 -9.41 1.94 7.65
N SER A 86 -8.97 1.53 8.84
CA SER A 86 -7.59 1.67 9.31
C SER A 86 -6.90 0.31 9.55
N GLU A 87 -7.47 -0.77 9.02
CA GLU A 87 -6.91 -2.11 9.15
C GLU A 87 -5.50 -2.19 8.55
N GLY A 88 -4.52 -2.61 9.33
CA GLY A 88 -3.11 -2.68 8.89
C GLY A 88 -2.37 -1.34 8.90
N HIS A 89 -2.96 -0.29 9.49
CA HIS A 89 -2.30 1.01 9.69
C HIS A 89 -1.99 1.28 11.18
N PRO A 90 -1.02 2.17 11.50
CA PRO A 90 -0.73 2.57 12.87
C PRO A 90 -1.95 3.14 13.61
N GLN A 91 -1.98 2.98 14.95
CA GLN A 91 -3.16 3.33 15.78
C GLN A 91 -3.61 4.80 15.71
N HIS A 92 -2.73 5.73 15.33
CA HIS A 92 -3.10 7.14 15.19
C HIS A 92 -3.88 7.44 13.91
N ILE A 93 -3.94 6.47 12.98
CA ILE A 93 -4.74 6.52 11.75
C ILE A 93 -6.06 5.79 12.02
N PHE A 94 -7.19 6.46 11.81
CA PHE A 94 -8.51 5.90 12.08
C PHE A 94 -9.57 6.32 11.05
N PRO A 95 -10.67 5.53 10.89
CA PRO A 95 -11.73 5.85 9.95
C PRO A 95 -12.38 7.20 10.26
N GLY A 96 -12.75 7.92 9.21
CA GLY A 96 -13.34 9.26 9.30
C GLY A 96 -12.34 10.41 9.20
N MET A 97 -11.04 10.15 9.34
CA MET A 97 -10.01 11.17 9.10
C MET A 97 -10.04 11.64 7.65
N THR A 98 -9.98 12.96 7.47
CA THR A 98 -9.82 13.58 6.15
C THR A 98 -8.33 13.76 5.87
N VAL A 99 -7.86 13.23 4.74
CA VAL A 99 -6.47 13.25 4.30
C VAL A 99 -6.36 13.86 2.92
N ARG A 100 -5.20 14.42 2.59
CA ARG A 100 -4.91 14.92 1.25
C ARG A 100 -4.17 13.86 0.44
N ILE A 101 -4.63 13.57 -0.77
CA ILE A 101 -3.89 12.69 -1.68
C ILE A 101 -2.65 13.42 -2.18
N ILE A 102 -1.47 12.82 -2.00
CA ILE A 102 -0.19 13.40 -2.44
C ILE A 102 0.31 12.73 -3.71
N LYS A 103 0.17 11.41 -3.78
CA LYS A 103 0.61 10.61 -4.93
C LYS A 103 -0.36 9.46 -5.16
N VAL A 104 -0.53 9.11 -6.43
CA VAL A 104 -1.29 7.95 -6.89
C VAL A 104 -0.37 7.11 -7.78
N ILE A 105 -0.40 5.80 -7.59
CA ILE A 105 0.20 4.82 -8.51
C ILE A 105 -0.93 3.91 -8.97
N ASP A 106 -1.24 3.94 -10.26
CA ASP A 106 -2.37 3.22 -10.84
C ASP A 106 -2.12 2.84 -12.32
N PRO A 107 -2.34 1.58 -12.73
CA PRO A 107 -2.50 0.41 -11.88
C PRO A 107 -1.15 -0.05 -11.29
N VAL A 108 -1.19 -0.64 -10.10
CA VAL A 108 -0.03 -1.30 -9.47
C VAL A 108 -0.44 -2.61 -8.81
N ILE A 109 0.49 -3.56 -8.75
CA ILE A 109 0.34 -4.80 -8.01
C ILE A 109 0.90 -4.60 -6.60
N PHE A 110 0.15 -5.01 -5.59
CA PHE A 110 0.52 -4.87 -4.20
C PHE A 110 -0.07 -5.98 -3.36
N TYR A 111 0.45 -6.15 -2.14
CA TYR A 111 0.25 -7.37 -1.38
C TYR A 111 -0.13 -7.11 0.07
N ASP A 112 -1.04 -7.95 0.55
CA ASP A 112 -1.15 -8.29 1.97
C ASP A 112 0.00 -9.26 2.32
N LEU A 113 0.70 -9.03 3.44
CA LEU A 113 1.81 -9.90 3.85
C LEU A 113 1.73 -10.29 5.33
N MET A 114 2.30 -11.45 5.64
CA MET A 114 2.71 -11.80 7.00
C MET A 114 4.21 -11.59 7.10
N ILE A 115 4.63 -10.59 7.88
CA ILE A 115 6.03 -10.26 8.12
C ILE A 115 6.55 -11.11 9.29
N ASP A 116 7.70 -11.77 9.10
CA ASP A 116 8.28 -12.67 10.09
C ASP A 116 8.59 -11.92 11.40
N GLY A 117 7.96 -12.33 12.50
CA GLY A 117 8.17 -11.73 13.83
C GLY A 117 7.40 -10.42 14.09
N TYR A 118 6.78 -9.82 13.08
CA TYR A 118 6.01 -8.57 13.21
C TYR A 118 4.52 -8.76 12.96
N GLY A 119 4.13 -9.81 12.23
CA GLY A 119 2.73 -10.14 12.00
C GLY A 119 2.19 -9.58 10.69
N TYR A 120 0.89 -9.31 10.67
CA TYR A 120 0.17 -8.90 9.47
C TYR A 120 0.52 -7.47 9.04
N HIS A 121 0.70 -7.22 7.74
CA HIS A 121 1.06 -5.91 7.19
C HIS A 121 0.32 -5.58 5.89
N ARG A 122 -0.14 -4.32 5.79
CA ARG A 122 -0.68 -3.66 4.59
C ARG A 122 0.04 -2.33 4.37
N TRP A 123 0.53 -1.99 3.18
CA TRP A 123 0.71 -2.76 1.95
C TRP A 123 2.18 -2.69 1.56
N LEU A 124 2.68 -3.69 0.84
CA LEU A 124 3.90 -3.51 0.03
C LEU A 124 3.56 -3.64 -1.45
N ALA A 125 4.07 -2.70 -2.24
CA ALA A 125 3.96 -2.78 -3.69
C ALA A 125 4.95 -3.82 -4.25
N ASP A 126 4.67 -4.34 -5.44
CA ASP A 126 5.50 -5.33 -6.12
C ASP A 126 6.95 -4.88 -6.30
N PHE A 127 7.16 -3.61 -6.64
CA PHE A 127 8.49 -3.03 -6.76
C PHE A 127 9.22 -2.80 -5.41
N GLU A 128 8.56 -3.05 -4.28
CA GLU A 128 9.13 -2.91 -2.93
C GLU A 128 9.62 -4.22 -2.34
N ILE A 129 9.50 -5.33 -3.07
CA ILE A 129 9.86 -6.67 -2.60
C ILE A 129 10.64 -7.45 -3.66
N ALA A 130 11.36 -8.48 -3.22
CA ALA A 130 12.04 -9.44 -4.09
C ALA A 130 11.85 -10.88 -3.58
N SER A 131 12.05 -11.87 -4.46
CA SER A 131 11.98 -13.29 -4.07
C SER A 131 13.08 -13.63 -3.05
N LEU A 132 12.70 -14.26 -1.94
CA LEU A 132 13.67 -14.73 -0.94
C LEU A 132 14.60 -15.80 -1.51
N ASP A 133 14.09 -16.70 -2.36
CA ASP A 133 14.85 -17.80 -2.95
C ASP A 133 15.96 -17.28 -3.87
N LEU A 134 15.66 -16.23 -4.66
CA LEU A 134 16.65 -15.61 -5.54
C LEU A 134 17.77 -14.92 -4.76
N VAL A 135 17.44 -14.25 -3.64
CA VAL A 135 18.44 -13.55 -2.83
C VAL A 135 19.27 -14.51 -1.98
N SER A 136 18.72 -15.68 -1.63
CA SER A 136 19.41 -16.70 -0.82
C SER A 136 20.36 -17.60 -1.62
N ALA A 137 20.37 -17.48 -2.95
CA ALA A 137 21.21 -18.27 -3.85
C ALA A 137 22.61 -17.67 -4.09
N VAL A 138 22.93 -16.54 -3.45
CA VAL A 138 24.23 -15.84 -3.51
C VAL A 138 25.02 -16.15 -2.26
#